data_AF-A0A9D9GKU4-F1
#
_entry.id   AF-A0A9D9GKU4-F1
#
_cell.length_a   1.000
_cell.length_b   1.000
_cell.length_c   1.000
_cell.angle_alpha   90.00
_cell.angle_beta   90.00
_cell.angle_gamma   90.00
#
_symmetry.space_group_name_H-M   'P 1'
#
loop_
_entity.id
_entity.type
_entity.pdbx_description
1 polymer ?
#
loop_
_entity_poly.entity_id
_entity_poly.type
_entity_poly.pdbx_seq_one_letter_code
_entity_poly.pdbx_strand_id
1 'polypeptide(L)'
;MDTLLFRYHNLLKETDTSFLRYLHDIIPWNDRMIAIVGSRGVGKTTMLLQHIKLHLPIEKTLYVSADDLYFSDHSLFDLARQFHQLGGEHLFIDEIHKYANWSQELKNIYDAIPQLQVVFT
;
A
#
# COMPACT_ATOMS: atom_id res chain seq x y z
N MET A 1 -6.42 -10.65 -7.88
CA MET A 1 -6.38 -10.16 -6.48
C MET A 1 -5.90 -11.23 -5.50
N ASP A 2 -6.37 -12.49 -5.58
CA ASP A 2 -5.97 -13.55 -4.63
C ASP A 2 -4.45 -13.75 -4.52
N THR A 3 -3.74 -13.71 -5.66
CA THR A 3 -2.27 -13.81 -5.69
C THR A 3 -1.60 -12.66 -4.93
N LEU A 4 -2.17 -11.45 -4.99
CA LEU A 4 -1.66 -10.28 -4.27
C LEU A 4 -1.86 -10.45 -2.76
N LEU A 5 -3.06 -10.89 -2.34
CA LEU A 5 -3.37 -11.18 -0.94
C LEU A 5 -2.45 -12.26 -0.36
N PHE A 6 -2.19 -13.32 -1.13
CA PHE A 6 -1.25 -14.36 -0.71
C PHE A 6 0.17 -13.81 -0.49
N ARG A 7 0.69 -13.01 -1.43
CA ARG A 7 2.02 -12.37 -1.29
C ARG A 7 2.05 -11.43 -0.09
N TYR A 8 1.05 -10.58 0.05
CA TYR A 8 0.88 -9.65 1.17
C TYR A 8 0.93 -10.38 2.52
N HIS A 9 0.11 -11.41 2.72
CA HIS A 9 0.06 -12.15 3.98
C HIS A 9 1.40 -12.82 4.31
N ASN A 10 2.10 -13.36 3.30
CA ASN A 10 3.43 -13.95 3.52
C ASN A 10 4.45 -12.88 3.94
N LEU A 11 4.50 -11.74 3.26
CA LEU A 11 5.39 -10.64 3.63
C LEU A 11 5.11 -10.10 5.03
N LEU A 12 3.82 -9.95 5.38
CA LEU A 12 3.41 -9.47 6.69
C LEU A 12 3.83 -10.44 7.80
N LYS A 13 3.69 -11.75 7.56
CA LYS A 13 4.10 -12.78 8.51
C LYS A 13 5.59 -12.70 8.82
N GLU A 14 6.44 -12.58 7.80
CA GLU A 14 7.90 -12.53 7.91
C GLU A 14 8.43 -11.18 8.43
N THR A 15 7.60 -10.13 8.47
CA THR A 15 8.04 -8.79 8.90
C THR A 15 8.35 -8.76 10.40
N ASP A 16 9.58 -8.45 10.76
CA ASP A 16 10.00 -8.21 12.14
C ASP A 16 9.49 -6.85 12.64
N THR A 17 9.08 -6.82 13.90
CA THR A 17 8.56 -5.64 14.61
C THR A 17 9.36 -5.31 15.87
N SER A 18 10.50 -5.99 16.10
CA SER A 18 11.39 -5.75 17.24
C SER A 18 12.02 -4.35 17.23
N PHE A 19 12.20 -3.78 16.04
CA PHE A 19 12.74 -2.45 15.84
C PHE A 19 11.90 -1.67 14.82
N LEU A 20 11.48 -0.45 15.20
CA LEU A 20 10.76 0.47 14.33
C LEU A 20 11.69 1.60 13.87
N ARG A 21 11.54 2.01 12.61
CA ARG A 21 12.27 3.14 12.04
C ARG A 21 11.79 4.44 12.71
N TYR A 22 12.71 5.34 13.04
CA TYR A 22 12.40 6.65 13.65
C TYR A 22 11.33 7.46 12.90
N LEU A 23 11.27 7.30 11.57
CA LEU A 23 10.32 8.02 10.72
C LEU A 23 8.87 7.55 10.93
N HIS A 24 8.68 6.31 11.40
CA HIS A 24 7.35 5.74 11.63
C HIS A 24 6.49 6.65 12.53
N ASP A 25 7.05 7.19 13.61
CA ASP A 25 6.29 7.97 14.57
C ASP A 25 6.02 9.42 14.12
N ILE A 26 6.63 9.82 13.00
CA ILE A 26 6.54 11.18 12.44
C ILE A 26 5.54 11.21 11.28
N ILE A 27 5.28 10.07 10.64
CA ILE A 27 4.36 10.00 9.50
C ILE A 27 2.93 10.27 9.98
N PRO A 28 2.20 11.18 9.30
CA PRO A 28 0.80 11.44 9.62
C PRO A 28 -0.09 10.31 9.09
N TRP A 29 -0.05 9.14 9.71
CA TRP A 29 -0.77 7.93 9.28
C TRP A 29 -2.30 8.07 9.22
N ASN A 30 -2.87 9.19 9.68
CA ASN A 30 -4.30 9.46 9.57
C ASN A 30 -4.67 10.20 8.27
N ASP A 31 -3.68 10.67 7.52
CA ASP A 31 -3.92 11.34 6.25
C ASP A 31 -4.40 10.34 5.20
N ARG A 32 -5.39 10.77 4.41
CA ARG A 32 -6.04 9.93 3.41
C ARG A 32 -5.08 9.48 2.30
N MET A 33 -4.09 10.30 1.97
CA MET A 33 -3.10 9.97 0.94
C MET A 33 -1.70 10.39 1.39
N ILE A 34 -0.79 9.43 1.45
CA ILE A 34 0.56 9.63 1.97
C ILE A 34 1.58 9.13 0.96
N ALA A 35 2.53 9.99 0.60
CA ALA A 35 3.69 9.63 -0.21
C ALA A 35 4.93 9.56 0.69
N ILE A 36 5.61 8.41 0.71
CA ILE A 36 6.87 8.23 1.45
C ILE A 36 8.00 8.08 0.44
N VAL A 37 8.85 9.11 0.34
CA VAL A 37 9.96 9.12 -0.63
C VAL A 37 11.28 8.90 0.08
N GLY A 38 12.14 8.09 -0.54
CA GLY A 38 13.48 7.82 -0.03
C GLY A 38 14.25 6.90 -0.96
N SER A 39 15.59 6.86 -0.82
CA SER A 39 16.44 6.01 -1.65
C SER A 39 16.13 4.52 -1.48
N ARG A 40 16.60 3.70 -2.43
CA ARG A 40 16.48 2.24 -2.33
C ARG A 40 17.28 1.73 -1.13
N GLY A 41 16.74 0.72 -0.44
CA GLY A 41 17.41 0.08 0.71
C GLY A 41 17.26 0.80 2.06
N VAL A 42 16.60 1.96 2.13
CA VAL A 42 16.41 2.68 3.41
C VAL A 42 15.34 2.06 4.33
N GLY A 43 14.61 1.06 3.85
CA GLY A 43 13.60 0.33 4.64
C GLY A 43 12.17 0.84 4.52
N LYS A 44 11.79 1.49 3.41
CA LYS A 44 10.42 1.95 3.14
C LYS A 44 9.41 0.80 3.22
N THR A 45 9.63 -0.25 2.44
CA THR A 45 8.82 -1.48 2.43
C THR A 45 8.64 -2.06 3.83
N THR A 46 9.73 -2.20 4.58
CA THR A 46 9.70 -2.71 5.96
C THR A 46 8.83 -1.84 6.84
N MET A 47 8.96 -0.52 6.76
CA MET A 47 8.18 0.41 7.56
C MET A 47 6.68 0.34 7.22
N LEU A 48 6.31 0.20 5.93
CA LEU A 48 4.91 0.02 5.53
C LEU A 48 4.33 -1.27 6.14
N LEU A 49 5.02 -2.40 5.99
CA LEU A 49 4.57 -3.69 6.51
C LEU A 49 4.52 -3.70 8.04
N GLN A 50 5.47 -3.07 8.71
CA GLN A 50 5.48 -2.91 10.17
C GLN A 50 4.26 -2.11 10.65
N HIS A 51 3.96 -0.99 9.98
CA HIS A 51 2.80 -0.17 10.32
C HIS A 51 1.50 -0.96 10.21
N ILE A 52 1.31 -1.66 9.08
CA ILE A 52 0.15 -2.52 8.85
C ILE A 52 0.01 -3.57 9.96
N LYS A 53 1.10 -4.29 10.25
CA LYS A 53 1.11 -5.40 11.22
C LYS A 53 0.75 -4.97 12.64
N LEU A 54 1.11 -3.74 13.02
CA LEU A 54 0.97 -3.26 14.39
C LEU A 54 -0.31 -2.45 14.62
N HIS A 55 -0.83 -1.77 13.60
CA HIS A 55 -1.86 -0.73 13.79
C HIS A 55 -3.12 -0.92 12.96
N LEU A 56 -3.12 -1.80 11.95
CA LEU A 56 -4.24 -1.90 11.02
C LEU A 56 -4.93 -3.27 11.04
N PRO A 57 -6.25 -3.31 10.80
CA PRO A 57 -6.98 -4.55 10.57
C PRO A 57 -6.49 -5.21 9.28
N ILE A 58 -5.92 -6.41 9.38
CA ILE A 58 -5.30 -7.13 8.25
C ILE A 58 -6.35 -7.39 7.17
N GLU A 59 -7.57 -7.74 7.55
CA GLU A 59 -8.68 -8.06 6.66
C GLU A 59 -9.22 -6.86 5.86
N LYS A 60 -8.96 -5.63 6.31
CA LYS A 60 -9.33 -4.40 5.60
C LYS A 60 -8.15 -3.67 4.98
N THR A 61 -6.98 -4.32 4.97
CA THR A 61 -5.73 -3.74 4.47
C THR A 61 -5.19 -4.58 3.32
N LEU A 62 -4.66 -3.91 2.31
CA LEU A 62 -3.97 -4.56 1.20
C LEU A 62 -2.63 -3.86 0.96
N TYR A 63 -1.57 -4.66 0.88
CA TYR A 63 -0.27 -4.22 0.39
C TYR A 63 0.00 -4.84 -0.98
N VAL A 64 0.46 -4.03 -1.93
CA VAL A 64 0.87 -4.47 -3.27
C VAL A 64 2.16 -3.77 -3.68
N SER A 65 2.96 -4.43 -4.53
CA SER A 65 4.00 -3.76 -5.29
C SER A 65 3.44 -3.39 -6.65
N ALA A 66 3.61 -2.14 -7.09
CA ALA A 66 3.17 -1.69 -8.41
C ALA A 66 4.00 -2.30 -9.56
N ASP A 67 5.10 -2.99 -9.24
CA ASP A 67 5.94 -3.77 -10.17
C ASP A 67 5.44 -5.22 -10.34
N ASP A 68 4.33 -5.60 -9.70
CA ASP A 68 3.77 -6.95 -9.80
C ASP A 68 3.19 -7.23 -11.20
N LEU A 69 3.42 -8.45 -11.72
CA LEU A 69 2.84 -8.93 -12.99
C LEU A 69 1.32 -8.82 -13.02
N TYR A 70 0.63 -8.78 -11.87
CA TYR A 70 -0.80 -8.50 -11.83
C TYR A 70 -1.19 -7.25 -12.64
N PHE A 71 -0.33 -6.23 -12.65
CA PHE A 71 -0.55 -4.97 -13.34
C PHE A 71 -0.23 -5.00 -14.85
N SER A 72 0.12 -6.16 -15.43
CA SER A 72 0.21 -6.30 -16.89
C SER A 72 -1.15 -6.18 -17.57
N ASP A 73 -2.20 -6.67 -16.89
CA ASP A 73 -3.56 -6.79 -17.43
C ASP A 73 -4.62 -6.11 -16.56
N HIS A 74 -4.22 -5.50 -15.44
CA HIS A 74 -5.12 -4.82 -14.50
C HIS A 74 -4.60 -3.42 -14.17
N SER A 75 -5.52 -2.46 -14.05
CA SER A 75 -5.17 -1.10 -13.62
C SER A 75 -5.11 -0.97 -12.10
N LEU A 76 -4.34 0.00 -11.61
CA LEU A 76 -4.27 0.35 -10.19
C LEU A 76 -5.61 0.87 -9.69
N PHE A 77 -6.31 1.65 -10.51
CA PHE A 77 -7.64 2.16 -10.22
C PHE A 77 -8.67 1.04 -10.08
N ASP A 78 -8.69 0.06 -10.99
CA ASP A 78 -9.61 -1.07 -10.92
C ASP A 78 -9.35 -1.94 -9.68
N LEU A 79 -8.07 -2.16 -9.34
CA LEU A 79 -7.70 -2.83 -8.10
C LEU A 79 -8.24 -2.09 -6.87
N ALA A 80 -8.00 -0.79 -6.77
CA ALA A 80 -8.45 0.02 -5.64
C ALA A 80 -9.98 0.02 -5.53
N ARG A 81 -10.69 0.12 -6.66
CA ARG A 81 -12.15 0.03 -6.70
C ARG A 81 -12.65 -1.33 -6.23
N GLN A 82 -12.09 -2.42 -6.77
CA GLN A 82 -12.47 -3.78 -6.39
C GLN A 82 -12.20 -4.04 -4.91
N PHE A 83 -11.02 -3.67 -4.42
CA PHE A 83 -10.64 -3.82 -3.03
C PHE A 83 -11.60 -3.08 -2.09
N HIS A 84 -11.93 -1.82 -2.43
CA HIS A 84 -12.86 -1.04 -1.63
C HIS A 84 -14.29 -1.62 -1.64
N GLN A 85 -14.77 -2.11 -2.79
CA GLN A 85 -16.07 -2.78 -2.89
C GLN A 85 -16.18 -4.03 -2.01
N LEU A 86 -15.05 -4.67 -1.70
CA LEU A 86 -14.97 -5.81 -0.80
C LEU A 86 -14.81 -5.41 0.69
N GLY A 87 -14.91 -4.11 1.00
CA GLY A 87 -14.78 -3.58 2.37
C GLY A 87 -13.36 -3.18 2.76
N GLY A 88 -12.43 -3.09 1.80
CA GLY A 88 -11.09 -2.58 2.02
C GLY A 88 -11.06 -1.09 2.38
N GLU A 89 -10.24 -0.74 3.37
CA GLU A 89 -10.13 0.62 3.92
C GLU A 89 -8.72 1.20 3.75
N HIS A 90 -7.67 0.36 3.72
CA HIS A 90 -6.28 0.80 3.65
C HIS A 90 -5.52 0.11 2.50
N LEU A 91 -5.04 0.90 1.53
CA LEU A 91 -4.28 0.42 0.38
C LEU A 91 -2.84 0.94 0.42
N PHE A 92 -1.88 0.03 0.51
CA PHE A 92 -0.45 0.31 0.49
C PHE A 92 0.15 -0.13 -0.84
N ILE A 93 0.90 0.76 -1.49
CA ILE A 93 1.44 0.56 -2.85
C ILE A 93 2.93 0.86 -2.86
N ASP A 94 3.75 -0.16 -2.96
CA ASP A 94 5.21 -0.01 -3.04
C ASP A 94 5.71 0.09 -4.49
N GLU A 95 6.89 0.67 -4.67
CA GLU A 95 7.55 0.90 -5.95
C GLU A 95 6.61 1.54 -7.00
N ILE A 96 5.79 2.52 -6.60
CA ILE A 96 4.74 3.12 -7.46
C ILE A 96 5.31 3.68 -8.77
N HIS A 97 6.55 4.16 -8.72
CA HIS A 97 7.28 4.73 -9.85
C HIS A 97 7.55 3.74 -10.99
N LYS A 98 7.34 2.44 -10.77
CA LYS A 98 7.43 1.38 -11.79
C LYS A 98 6.17 1.28 -12.66
N TYR A 99 5.02 1.73 -12.14
CA TYR A 99 3.74 1.63 -12.83
C TYR A 99 3.50 2.83 -13.74
N ALA A 100 3.20 2.61 -15.02
CA ALA A 100 2.94 3.71 -15.95
C ALA A 100 1.65 4.46 -15.57
N ASN A 101 1.62 5.78 -15.75
CA ASN A 101 0.45 6.63 -15.45
C ASN A 101 -0.01 6.62 -13.97
N TRP A 102 0.85 6.18 -13.04
CA TRP A 102 0.53 6.08 -11.62
C TRP A 102 -0.08 7.36 -11.03
N SER A 103 0.42 8.54 -11.40
CA SER A 103 -0.05 9.81 -10.84
C SER A 103 -1.50 10.12 -11.20
N GLN A 104 -1.89 9.81 -12.44
CA GLN A 104 -3.26 10.00 -12.90
C GLN A 104 -4.20 9.02 -12.20
N GLU A 105 -3.80 7.77 -12.03
CA GLU A 105 -4.63 6.78 -11.36
C GLU A 105 -4.74 7.01 -9.85
N LEU A 106 -3.66 7.42 -9.18
CA LEU A 106 -3.73 7.84 -7.77
C LEU A 106 -4.70 9.01 -7.59
N LYS A 107 -4.64 10.01 -8.48
CA LYS A 107 -5.61 11.11 -8.46
C LYS A 107 -7.04 10.59 -8.63
N ASN A 108 -7.27 9.69 -9.59
CA ASN A 108 -8.60 9.11 -9.81
C ASN A 108 -9.09 8.33 -8.58
N ILE A 109 -8.21 7.57 -7.91
CA ILE A 109 -8.54 6.88 -6.64
C ILE A 109 -8.91 7.92 -5.57
N TYR A 110 -8.13 8.99 -5.45
CA TYR A 110 -8.41 10.06 -4.50
C TYR A 110 -9.73 10.79 -4.78
N ASP A 111 -10.09 11.01 -6.05
CA ASP A 111 -11.33 11.71 -6.38
C ASP A 111 -12.56 10.79 -6.23
N ALA A 112 -12.42 9.50 -6.59
CA ALA A 112 -13.54 8.58 -6.70
C ALA A 112 -13.83 7.76 -5.42
N ILE A 113 -12.86 7.55 -4.53
CA ILE A 113 -12.98 6.61 -3.41
C ILE A 113 -12.68 7.31 -2.06
N PRO A 114 -13.55 8.23 -1.58
CA PRO A 114 -13.30 9.09 -0.42
C PRO A 114 -12.96 8.35 0.88
N GLN A 115 -13.47 7.14 1.08
CA GLN A 115 -13.22 6.35 2.29
C GLN A 115 -11.94 5.51 2.24
N LEU A 116 -11.29 5.38 1.08
CA LEU A 116 -10.07 4.59 0.95
C LEU A 116 -8.85 5.45 1.32
N GLN A 117 -8.07 4.97 2.27
CA GLN A 117 -6.75 5.50 2.56
C GLN A 117 -5.72 4.87 1.63
N VAL A 118 -4.81 5.68 1.08
CA VAL A 118 -3.75 5.22 0.19
C VAL A 118 -2.38 5.68 0.68
N VAL A 119 -1.45 4.75 0.86
CA VAL A 119 -0.06 5.04 1.20
C VAL A 119 0.85 4.46 0.12
N PHE A 120 1.80 5.23 -0.39
CA PHE A 120 2.65 4.77 -1.48
C PHE A 120 4.12 5.22 -1.39
N THR A 121 5.02 4.45 -2.02
CA THR A 121 6.48 4.61 -1.95
C THR A 121 7.21 4.50 -3.29
#